data_AF-A0A553IBL6-F1
#
_entry.id   AF-A0A553IBL6-F1
#
_cell.length_a   1.000
_cell.length_b   1.000
_cell.length_c   1.000
_cell.angle_alpha   90.00
_cell.angle_beta   90.00
_cell.angle_gamma   90.00
#
_symmetry.space_group_name_H-M   'P 1'
#
loop_
_entity.id
_entity.type
_entity.pdbx_description
1 polymer ?
#
loop_
_entity_poly.entity_id
_entity_poly.type
_entity_poly.pdbx_seq_one_letter_code
_entity_poly.pdbx_strand_id
1 'polypeptide(L)'
;MAETPFAITEPPAQTGQEKLEAGTPLPNYDVSTDQSTTSRIWGHMLEDVRPSGFVEFELVLLTFFTGIQDAISFPDFHCFASNQTGNTVFLLVALVLPWLDGDQFYVPNIGAALGFFLLGGWVTGQVSHIVGPRMRLWLWCCNLIQSALVFVAAALQFKYGVVPQGGQAVMVVGLLAFASGSQVVQSRSMKMTEISTAMATAAWVDLIIDPKLFHVRNRPRTRRIMFLLALAGGSLLGAGVYRTVGSAAAILISAAGKFVVAIMYLFNSADRPKKTDAGDNC
;
A
#
# COMPACT_ATOMS: atom_id res chain seq x y z
N MET A 1 -23.95 -1.63 -79.93
CA MET A 1 -23.01 -2.20 -78.94
C MET A 1 -23.59 -3.53 -78.49
N ALA A 2 -22.93 -4.62 -78.87
CA ALA A 2 -23.24 -5.98 -78.49
C ALA A 2 -22.44 -6.35 -77.23
N GLU A 3 -22.97 -7.23 -76.37
CA GLU A 3 -22.38 -8.56 -76.09
C GLU A 3 -23.23 -9.37 -75.07
N THR A 4 -23.63 -10.57 -75.54
CA THR A 4 -23.85 -11.90 -74.91
C THR A 4 -24.32 -12.10 -73.44
N PRO A 5 -25.15 -13.15 -73.25
CA PRO A 5 -24.91 -14.13 -72.19
C PRO A 5 -24.86 -15.57 -72.72
N PHE A 6 -23.93 -16.39 -72.24
CA PHE A 6 -23.86 -17.84 -72.52
C PHE A 6 -23.62 -18.67 -71.24
N ALA A 7 -24.57 -19.59 -71.02
CA ALA A 7 -24.51 -20.93 -70.43
C ALA A 7 -23.70 -21.21 -69.14
N ILE A 8 -24.41 -21.72 -68.12
CA ILE A 8 -23.87 -22.60 -67.09
C ILE A 8 -24.55 -23.97 -67.29
N THR A 9 -23.75 -25.00 -67.58
CA THR A 9 -24.13 -26.43 -67.56
C THR A 9 -23.31 -27.14 -66.49
N GLU A 10 -23.98 -27.97 -65.69
CA GLU A 10 -23.46 -28.72 -64.53
C GLU A 10 -22.35 -29.72 -64.88
N PRO A 11 -21.43 -30.02 -63.94
CA PRO A 11 -20.61 -31.23 -63.96
C PRO A 11 -21.15 -32.36 -63.07
N PRO A 12 -20.76 -33.63 -63.35
CA PRO A 12 -21.48 -34.84 -62.93
C PRO A 12 -21.10 -35.38 -61.55
N ALA A 13 -21.97 -36.24 -61.03
CA ALA A 13 -21.76 -37.03 -59.82
C ALA A 13 -20.56 -38.00 -59.94
N GLN A 14 -19.68 -38.02 -58.94
CA GLN A 14 -18.71 -39.09 -58.74
C GLN A 14 -18.78 -39.62 -57.30
N THR A 15 -19.24 -40.86 -57.22
CA THR A 15 -19.14 -41.84 -56.14
C THR A 15 -17.69 -42.15 -55.77
N GLY A 16 -17.37 -42.11 -54.47
CA GLY A 16 -16.10 -42.59 -53.92
C GLY A 16 -16.10 -42.45 -52.40
N GLN A 17 -16.65 -43.45 -51.68
CA GLN A 17 -16.46 -43.58 -50.24
C GLN A 17 -15.07 -44.16 -49.97
N GLU A 18 -14.12 -43.30 -49.58
CA GLU A 18 -12.87 -43.74 -48.96
C GLU A 18 -13.01 -43.63 -47.44
N LYS A 19 -12.98 -44.77 -46.76
CA LYS A 19 -12.96 -44.89 -45.30
C LYS A 19 -11.69 -44.21 -44.78
N LEU A 20 -11.82 -43.04 -44.15
CA LEU A 20 -10.75 -42.47 -43.33
C LEU A 20 -10.67 -43.30 -42.04
N GLU A 21 -9.61 -44.09 -41.91
CA GLU A 21 -9.31 -44.85 -40.70
C GLU A 21 -9.21 -43.88 -39.50
N ALA A 22 -9.89 -44.24 -38.41
CA ALA A 22 -9.82 -43.51 -37.16
C ALA A 22 -8.37 -43.53 -36.65
N GLY A 23 -7.70 -42.39 -36.75
CA GLY A 23 -6.37 -42.18 -36.17
C GLY A 23 -6.38 -42.54 -34.69
N THR A 24 -5.44 -43.39 -34.30
CA THR A 24 -5.15 -43.77 -32.91
C THR A 24 -5.14 -42.52 -32.02
N PRO A 25 -5.87 -42.48 -30.90
CA PRO A 25 -5.76 -41.37 -29.95
C PRO A 25 -4.31 -41.30 -29.48
N LEU A 26 -3.64 -40.17 -29.71
CA LEU A 26 -2.35 -39.90 -29.10
C LEU A 26 -2.51 -40.02 -27.58
N PRO A 27 -1.59 -40.69 -26.87
CA PRO A 27 -1.68 -40.79 -25.42
C PRO A 27 -1.73 -39.37 -24.85
N ASN A 28 -2.79 -39.09 -24.09
CA ASN A 28 -2.92 -37.86 -23.34
C ASN A 28 -1.76 -37.81 -22.33
N TYR A 29 -0.68 -37.12 -22.69
CA TYR A 29 0.39 -36.81 -21.75
C TYR A 29 -0.20 -35.78 -20.79
N ASP A 30 -0.86 -36.25 -19.74
CA ASP A 30 -1.05 -35.46 -18.53
C ASP A 30 0.36 -35.20 -17.98
N VAL A 31 0.98 -34.12 -18.44
CA VAL A 31 2.14 -33.54 -17.79
C VAL A 31 1.63 -32.98 -16.47
N SER A 32 1.47 -33.85 -15.48
CA SER A 32 1.40 -33.46 -14.08
C SER A 32 2.74 -32.79 -13.77
N THR A 33 2.81 -31.49 -14.03
CA THR A 33 3.95 -30.67 -13.68
C THR A 33 4.00 -30.70 -12.16
N ASP A 34 4.87 -31.54 -11.64
CA ASP A 34 5.19 -31.58 -10.21
C ASP A 34 5.93 -30.28 -9.89
N GLN A 35 5.16 -29.18 -9.79
CA GLN A 35 5.70 -27.88 -9.44
C GLN A 35 6.29 -28.02 -8.05
N SER A 36 7.62 -27.92 -7.97
CA SER A 36 8.34 -27.89 -6.71
C SER A 36 7.70 -26.88 -5.76
N THR A 37 7.70 -27.17 -4.47
CA THR A 37 7.16 -26.27 -3.44
C THR A 37 7.73 -24.85 -3.57
N THR A 38 8.99 -24.72 -4.02
CA THR A 38 9.64 -23.44 -4.32
C THR A 38 8.99 -22.68 -5.48
N SER A 39 8.61 -23.37 -6.57
CA SER A 39 7.91 -22.77 -7.70
C SER A 39 6.52 -22.26 -7.31
N ARG A 40 5.82 -23.00 -6.43
CA ARG A 40 4.50 -22.60 -5.90
C ARG A 40 4.58 -21.37 -4.99
N ILE A 41 5.56 -21.34 -4.08
CA ILE A 41 5.80 -20.18 -3.19
C ILE A 41 6.19 -18.96 -4.02
N TRP A 42 7.10 -19.13 -4.99
CA TRP A 42 7.53 -18.04 -5.85
C TRP A 42 6.38 -17.51 -6.71
N GLY A 43 5.57 -18.40 -7.28
CA GLY A 43 4.35 -18.05 -8.00
C GLY A 43 3.39 -17.26 -7.13
N HIS A 44 3.12 -17.71 -5.90
CA HIS A 44 2.32 -16.97 -4.92
C HIS A 44 2.93 -15.58 -4.69
N MET A 45 4.21 -15.46 -4.37
CA MET A 45 4.82 -14.15 -4.08
C MET A 45 4.74 -13.15 -5.24
N LEU A 46 4.69 -13.61 -6.49
CA LEU A 46 4.55 -12.75 -7.66
C LEU A 46 3.10 -12.42 -8.06
N GLU A 47 2.10 -12.97 -7.39
CA GLU A 47 0.70 -12.65 -7.64
C GLU A 47 0.31 -11.25 -7.09
N ASP A 48 -0.60 -10.58 -7.79
CA ASP A 48 -1.22 -9.34 -7.33
C ASP A 48 -2.15 -9.60 -6.14
N VAL A 49 -2.06 -8.76 -5.10
CA VAL A 49 -2.95 -8.82 -3.93
C VAL A 49 -4.32 -8.27 -4.28
N ARG A 50 -5.37 -9.05 -3.98
CA ARG A 50 -6.75 -8.66 -4.17
C ARG A 50 -7.20 -7.68 -3.07
N PRO A 51 -7.86 -6.55 -3.42
CA PRO A 51 -8.57 -5.73 -2.45
C PRO A 51 -9.63 -6.56 -1.71
N SER A 52 -9.42 -6.76 -0.40
CA SER A 52 -10.27 -7.62 0.44
C SER A 52 -10.47 -7.00 1.82
N GLY A 53 -11.39 -7.55 2.63
CA GLY A 53 -11.55 -7.11 4.02
C GLY A 53 -10.29 -7.31 4.88
N PHE A 54 -9.42 -8.26 4.51
CA PHE A 54 -8.15 -8.46 5.20
C PHE A 54 -7.17 -7.32 4.93
N VAL A 55 -7.06 -6.88 3.67
CA VAL A 55 -6.30 -5.66 3.30
C VAL A 55 -6.87 -4.42 3.97
N GLU A 56 -8.21 -4.29 4.02
CA GLU A 56 -8.85 -3.18 4.75
C GLU A 56 -8.38 -3.14 6.21
N PHE A 57 -8.35 -4.30 6.87
CA PHE A 57 -7.88 -4.43 8.25
C PHE A 57 -6.39 -4.08 8.39
N GLU A 58 -5.53 -4.56 7.49
CA GLU A 58 -4.10 -4.21 7.44
C GLU A 58 -3.88 -2.70 7.32
N LEU A 59 -4.59 -2.03 6.41
CA LEU A 59 -4.48 -0.58 6.21
C LEU A 59 -4.97 0.21 7.42
N VAL A 60 -6.06 -0.22 8.07
CA VAL A 60 -6.56 0.38 9.32
C VAL A 60 -5.54 0.18 10.45
N LEU A 61 -4.93 -0.99 10.54
CA LEU A 61 -3.90 -1.29 11.54
C LEU A 61 -2.62 -0.47 11.31
N LEU A 62 -2.19 -0.30 10.06
CA LEU A 62 -1.11 0.63 9.71
C LEU A 62 -1.44 2.07 10.10
N THR A 63 -2.70 2.50 9.90
CA THR A 63 -3.18 3.82 10.31
C THR A 63 -3.04 4.02 11.83
N PHE A 64 -3.42 3.00 12.61
CA PHE A 64 -3.26 3.03 14.06
C PHE A 64 -1.79 3.23 14.47
N PHE A 65 -0.87 2.47 13.87
CA PHE A 65 0.56 2.63 14.15
C PHE A 65 1.16 3.94 13.63
N THR A 66 0.63 4.50 12.54
CA THR A 66 0.95 5.87 12.11
C THR A 66 0.51 6.89 13.16
N GLY A 67 -0.68 6.73 13.75
CA GLY A 67 -1.16 7.59 14.83
C GLY A 67 -0.23 7.62 16.04
N ILE A 68 0.27 6.44 16.46
CA ILE A 68 1.28 6.33 17.54
C ILE A 68 2.55 7.12 17.20
N GLN A 69 3.05 6.97 15.97
CA GLN A 69 4.28 7.61 15.49
C GLN A 69 4.13 9.15 15.41
N ASP A 70 3.02 9.64 14.88
CA ASP A 70 2.81 11.10 14.74
C ASP A 70 2.52 11.77 16.10
N ALA A 71 1.97 11.03 17.06
CA ALA A 71 1.76 11.54 18.42
C ALA A 71 3.09 11.82 19.16
N ILE A 72 4.19 11.20 18.75
CA ILE A 72 5.52 11.42 19.34
C ILE A 72 6.41 12.31 18.48
N SER A 73 6.20 12.35 17.16
CA SER A 73 7.11 13.10 16.28
C SER A 73 7.01 14.61 16.51
N PHE A 74 5.81 15.12 16.79
CA PHE A 74 5.61 16.53 17.00
C PHE A 74 6.17 17.03 18.34
N PRO A 75 5.88 16.40 19.50
CA PRO A 75 6.50 16.79 20.77
C PRO A 75 8.03 16.72 20.78
N ASP A 76 8.62 15.72 20.11
CA ASP A 76 10.08 15.54 20.13
C ASP A 76 10.81 16.40 19.09
N PHE A 77 10.21 16.62 17.91
CA PHE A 77 10.92 17.16 16.74
C PHE A 77 10.25 18.38 16.09
N HIS A 78 9.12 18.85 16.63
CA HIS A 78 8.33 19.98 16.12
C HIS A 78 7.88 19.81 14.66
N CYS A 79 7.71 18.57 14.22
CA CYS A 79 7.17 18.24 12.89
C CYS A 79 6.43 16.90 12.90
N PHE A 80 5.64 16.65 11.86
CA PHE A 80 4.95 15.38 11.69
C PHE A 80 5.73 14.46 10.74
N ALA A 81 5.84 13.19 11.06
CA ALA A 81 6.46 12.23 10.14
C ALA A 81 5.53 11.91 8.94
N SER A 82 4.21 11.86 9.16
CA SER A 82 3.26 11.49 8.11
C SER A 82 2.38 12.64 7.58
N ASN A 83 2.15 13.71 8.36
CA ASN A 83 1.28 14.84 7.98
C ASN A 83 2.03 16.01 7.33
N GLN A 84 2.18 15.96 6.01
CA GLN A 84 3.00 16.94 5.28
C GLN A 84 2.33 18.29 4.99
N THR A 85 1.00 18.42 5.06
CA THR A 85 0.33 19.72 4.86
C THR A 85 0.82 20.76 5.87
N GLY A 86 0.91 20.38 7.15
CA GLY A 86 1.41 21.25 8.21
C GLY A 86 2.90 21.56 8.03
N ASN A 87 3.72 20.54 7.76
CA ASN A 87 5.16 20.72 7.55
C ASN A 87 5.47 21.67 6.38
N THR A 88 4.73 21.59 5.28
CA THR A 88 4.89 22.53 4.15
C THR A 88 4.63 23.97 4.59
N VAL A 89 3.56 24.22 5.35
CA VAL A 89 3.26 25.56 5.87
C VAL A 89 4.35 26.00 6.85
N PHE A 90 4.75 25.16 7.80
CA PHE A 90 5.80 25.48 8.77
C PHE A 90 7.13 25.82 8.10
N LEU A 91 7.51 25.07 7.07
CA LEU A 91 8.74 25.32 6.31
C LEU A 91 8.71 26.67 5.60
N LEU A 92 7.59 27.00 4.94
CA LEU A 92 7.44 28.26 4.22
C LEU A 92 7.37 29.46 5.17
N VAL A 93 6.67 29.31 6.30
CA VAL A 93 6.60 30.36 7.33
C VAL A 93 7.98 30.61 7.92
N ALA A 94 8.73 29.56 8.28
CA ALA A 94 10.07 29.70 8.84
C ALA A 94 11.08 30.27 7.83
N LEU A 95 10.88 30.04 6.52
CA LEU A 95 11.70 30.65 5.47
C LEU A 95 11.52 32.18 5.40
N VAL A 96 10.30 32.66 5.62
CA VAL A 96 9.97 34.10 5.60
C VAL A 96 10.24 34.77 6.96
N LEU A 97 10.06 34.02 8.05
CA LEU A 97 10.22 34.47 9.44
C LEU A 97 11.37 33.70 10.12
N PRO A 98 12.64 33.92 9.72
CA PRO A 98 13.78 33.11 10.17
C PRO A 98 14.06 33.18 11.67
N TRP A 99 13.55 34.21 12.36
CA TRP A 99 13.66 34.32 13.82
C TRP A 99 12.78 33.32 14.59
N LEU A 100 11.89 32.60 13.91
CA LEU A 100 11.10 31.51 14.50
C LEU A 100 11.83 30.15 14.46
N ASP A 101 12.93 30.04 13.71
CA ASP A 101 13.75 28.83 13.66
C ASP A 101 14.48 28.61 14.99
N GLY A 102 14.54 27.36 15.45
CA GLY A 102 15.16 26.95 16.71
C GLY A 102 14.30 27.16 17.96
N ASP A 103 13.20 27.93 17.88
CA ASP A 103 12.23 28.13 18.97
C ASP A 103 10.93 27.37 18.66
N GLN A 104 10.15 27.87 17.71
CA GLN A 104 8.84 27.30 17.36
C GLN A 104 8.94 26.26 16.24
N PHE A 105 9.86 26.48 15.29
CA PHE A 105 10.07 25.59 14.15
C PHE A 105 11.50 25.06 14.17
N TYR A 106 11.67 23.75 13.97
CA TYR A 106 12.99 23.16 13.73
C TYR A 106 13.14 22.94 12.23
N VAL A 107 13.60 23.97 11.51
CA VAL A 107 13.62 24.00 10.04
C VAL A 107 14.32 22.77 9.43
N PRO A 108 15.49 22.32 9.93
CA PRO A 108 16.12 21.11 9.41
C PRO A 108 15.24 19.85 9.55
N ASN A 109 14.53 19.70 10.68
CA ASN A 109 13.64 18.56 10.91
C ASN A 109 12.41 18.62 10.00
N ILE A 110 11.80 19.81 9.84
CA ILE A 110 10.62 20.00 8.98
C ILE A 110 11.00 19.74 7.52
N GLY A 111 12.13 20.30 7.06
CA GLY A 111 12.65 20.07 5.72
C GLY A 111 12.97 18.59 5.46
N ALA A 112 13.56 17.92 6.45
CA ALA A 112 13.81 16.47 6.38
C ALA A 112 12.50 15.68 6.33
N ALA A 113 11.51 16.00 7.16
CA ALA A 113 10.22 15.33 7.16
C ALA A 113 9.55 15.43 5.78
N LEU A 114 9.47 16.62 5.21
CA LEU A 114 8.87 16.83 3.88
C LEU A 114 9.69 16.14 2.79
N GLY A 115 11.01 16.36 2.75
CA GLY A 115 11.89 15.84 1.72
C GLY A 115 11.93 14.31 1.69
N PHE A 116 12.14 13.67 2.84
CA PHE A 116 12.20 12.21 2.92
C PHE A 116 10.84 11.55 2.72
N PHE A 117 9.74 12.16 3.15
CA PHE A 117 8.39 11.67 2.83
C PHE A 117 8.15 11.65 1.32
N LEU A 118 8.45 12.76 0.63
CA LEU A 118 8.31 12.85 -0.82
C LEU A 118 9.25 11.88 -1.54
N LEU A 119 10.49 11.73 -1.06
CA LEU A 119 11.45 10.78 -1.60
C LEU A 119 10.95 9.33 -1.45
N GLY A 120 10.47 8.94 -0.26
CA GLY A 120 9.93 7.60 -0.01
C GLY A 120 8.71 7.29 -0.87
N GLY A 121 7.81 8.27 -1.02
CA GLY A 121 6.67 8.16 -1.93
C GLY A 121 7.10 8.07 -3.39
N TRP A 122 8.05 8.90 -3.83
CA TRP A 122 8.54 8.92 -5.21
C TRP A 122 9.25 7.62 -5.58
N VAL A 123 10.21 7.15 -4.78
CA VAL A 123 10.93 5.90 -5.03
C VAL A 123 9.95 4.72 -5.10
N THR A 124 9.08 4.60 -4.10
CA THR A 124 8.11 3.50 -4.04
C THR A 124 7.13 3.58 -5.21
N GLY A 125 6.63 4.77 -5.52
CA GLY A 125 5.68 4.98 -6.61
C GLY A 125 6.27 4.66 -7.98
N GLN A 126 7.44 5.19 -8.30
CA GLN A 126 8.08 4.97 -9.60
C GLN A 126 8.49 3.51 -9.81
N VAL A 127 9.11 2.89 -8.80
CA VAL A 127 9.51 1.48 -8.90
C VAL A 127 8.27 0.58 -9.02
N SER A 128 7.16 0.93 -8.36
CA SER A 128 5.92 0.17 -8.45
C SER A 128 5.33 0.10 -9.86
N HIS A 129 5.58 1.10 -10.72
CA HIS A 129 5.16 1.07 -12.13
C HIS A 129 5.89 -0.01 -12.95
N ILE A 130 7.10 -0.39 -12.53
CA ILE A 130 7.93 -1.39 -13.21
C ILE A 130 7.64 -2.78 -12.64
N VAL A 131 7.56 -2.89 -11.31
CA VAL A 131 7.44 -4.17 -10.59
C VAL A 131 6.00 -4.68 -10.54
N GLY A 132 5.02 -3.77 -10.50
CA GLY A 132 3.61 -4.09 -10.25
C GLY A 132 3.17 -3.52 -8.90
N PRO A 133 2.24 -2.54 -8.87
CA PRO A 133 1.92 -1.80 -7.65
C PRO A 133 1.17 -2.58 -6.59
N ARG A 134 0.65 -3.77 -6.94
CA ARG A 134 -0.06 -4.67 -6.03
C ARG A 134 0.61 -6.04 -5.89
N MET A 135 1.79 -6.24 -6.50
CA MET A 135 2.50 -7.51 -6.43
C MET A 135 2.83 -7.83 -4.97
N ARG A 136 2.49 -9.02 -4.48
CA ARG A 136 2.62 -9.39 -3.07
C ARG A 136 4.05 -9.22 -2.54
N LEU A 137 5.04 -9.69 -3.29
CA LEU A 137 6.46 -9.55 -2.94
C LEU A 137 6.88 -8.08 -2.84
N TRP A 138 6.40 -7.23 -3.74
CA TRP A 138 6.66 -5.79 -3.68
C TRP A 138 6.08 -5.17 -2.41
N LEU A 139 4.79 -5.42 -2.14
CA LEU A 139 4.13 -4.90 -0.95
C LEU A 139 4.80 -5.38 0.34
N TRP A 140 5.15 -6.67 0.40
CA TRP A 140 5.86 -7.26 1.52
C TRP A 140 7.23 -6.62 1.75
N CYS A 141 8.06 -6.53 0.70
CA CYS A 141 9.39 -5.92 0.77
C CYS A 141 9.32 -4.46 1.22
N CYS A 142 8.39 -3.67 0.68
CA CYS A 142 8.22 -2.28 1.09
C CYS A 142 7.82 -2.17 2.56
N ASN A 143 6.84 -2.94 3.03
CA ASN A 143 6.43 -2.94 4.44
C ASN A 143 7.56 -3.40 5.38
N LEU A 144 8.38 -4.37 4.94
CA LEU A 144 9.54 -4.85 5.69
C LEU A 144 10.62 -3.76 5.82
N ILE A 145 10.98 -3.11 4.71
CA ILE A 145 11.95 -2.00 4.70
C ILE A 145 11.44 -0.86 5.57
N GLN A 146 10.18 -0.45 5.41
CA GLN A 146 9.56 0.59 6.23
C GLN A 146 9.67 0.24 7.72
N SER A 147 9.30 -0.98 8.11
CA SER A 147 9.38 -1.44 9.50
C SER A 147 10.83 -1.40 10.03
N ALA A 148 11.81 -1.83 9.22
CA ALA A 148 13.22 -1.76 9.58
C ALA A 148 13.68 -0.31 9.82
N LEU A 149 13.26 0.64 8.98
CA LEU A 149 13.57 2.05 9.18
C LEU A 149 12.99 2.60 10.50
N VAL A 150 11.75 2.22 10.85
CA VAL A 150 11.14 2.60 12.13
C VAL A 150 11.84 1.92 13.32
N PHE A 151 12.29 0.67 13.19
CA PHE A 151 13.12 0.01 14.22
C PHE A 151 14.46 0.72 14.42
N VAL A 152 15.12 1.14 13.33
CA VAL A 152 16.37 1.91 13.43
C VAL A 152 16.12 3.25 14.12
N ALA A 153 15.03 3.95 13.80
CA ALA A 153 14.63 5.17 14.49
C ALA A 153 14.41 4.95 16.01
N ALA A 154 13.73 3.87 16.40
CA ALA A 154 13.57 3.51 17.81
C ALA A 154 14.92 3.20 18.48
N ALA A 155 15.77 2.42 17.83
CA ALA A 155 17.09 2.04 18.36
C ALA A 155 18.00 3.26 18.57
N LEU A 156 17.95 4.24 17.65
CA LEU A 156 18.67 5.51 17.79
C LEU A 156 18.19 6.30 19.01
N GLN A 157 16.88 6.40 19.24
CA GLN A 157 16.36 7.06 20.43
C GLN A 157 16.68 6.29 21.72
N PHE A 158 16.65 4.96 21.73
CA PHE A 158 17.06 4.18 22.90
C PHE A 158 18.54 4.37 23.25
N LYS A 159 19.41 4.46 22.22
CA LYS A 159 20.85 4.55 22.41
C LYS A 159 21.31 5.96 22.83
N TYR A 160 20.73 6.99 22.25
CA TYR A 160 21.22 8.37 22.38
C TYR A 160 20.22 9.30 23.08
N GLY A 161 19.03 8.82 23.42
CA GLY A 161 17.94 9.64 23.93
C GLY A 161 17.26 10.48 22.85
N VAL A 162 16.30 11.30 23.30
CA VAL A 162 15.60 12.25 22.44
C VAL A 162 16.46 13.50 22.31
N VAL A 163 16.98 13.73 21.11
CA VAL A 163 17.67 14.97 20.76
C VAL A 163 16.74 15.77 19.83
N PRO A 164 16.24 16.95 20.23
CA PRO A 164 15.23 17.67 19.45
C PRO A 164 15.75 18.24 18.13
N GLN A 165 17.04 18.57 18.04
CA GLN A 165 17.66 19.23 16.88
C GLN A 165 19.01 18.61 16.50
N GLY A 166 19.49 18.89 15.28
CA GLY A 166 20.77 18.42 14.77
C GLY A 166 20.68 17.13 13.96
N GLY A 167 21.83 16.58 13.55
CA GLY A 167 21.90 15.49 12.58
C GLY A 167 21.17 14.22 13.00
N GLN A 168 21.14 13.91 14.30
CA GLN A 168 20.41 12.76 14.82
C GLN A 168 18.88 12.94 14.70
N ALA A 169 18.36 14.13 15.04
CA ALA A 169 16.95 14.45 14.90
C ALA A 169 16.51 14.35 13.43
N VAL A 170 17.29 14.96 12.54
CA VAL A 170 17.10 14.89 11.08
C VAL A 170 17.11 13.45 10.57
N MET A 171 18.02 12.61 11.06
CA MET A 171 18.08 11.19 10.69
C MET A 171 16.83 10.43 11.17
N VAL A 172 16.45 10.57 12.45
CA VAL A 172 15.26 9.89 12.99
C VAL A 172 14.00 10.32 12.24
N VAL A 173 13.79 11.63 12.08
CA VAL A 173 12.66 12.18 11.33
C VAL A 173 12.66 11.71 9.88
N GLY A 174 13.82 11.74 9.21
CA GLY A 174 13.96 11.27 7.82
C GLY A 174 13.59 9.80 7.64
N LEU A 175 14.02 8.92 8.55
CA LEU A 175 13.67 7.50 8.55
C LEU A 175 12.15 7.29 8.68
N LEU A 176 11.52 7.94 9.67
CA LEU A 176 10.08 7.85 9.92
C LEU A 176 9.26 8.43 8.76
N ALA A 177 9.70 9.56 8.22
CA ALA A 177 9.04 10.24 7.11
C ALA A 177 9.13 9.45 5.81
N PHE A 178 10.31 8.90 5.47
CA PHE A 178 10.46 8.03 4.31
C PHE A 178 9.55 6.81 4.40
N ALA A 179 9.53 6.15 5.56
CA ALA A 179 8.67 5.00 5.80
C ALA A 179 7.18 5.36 5.61
N SER A 180 6.76 6.50 6.15
CA SER A 180 5.39 7.00 6.04
C SER A 180 5.00 7.37 4.60
N GLY A 181 5.89 8.03 3.85
CA GLY A 181 5.65 8.38 2.45
C GLY A 181 5.49 7.15 1.55
N SER A 182 6.35 6.15 1.75
CA SER A 182 6.24 4.86 1.08
C SER A 182 4.92 4.15 1.41
N GLN A 183 4.49 4.16 2.68
CA GLN A 183 3.24 3.55 3.14
C GLN A 183 2.00 4.20 2.50
N VAL A 184 1.96 5.53 2.44
CA VAL A 184 0.86 6.28 1.81
C VAL A 184 0.74 5.99 0.32
N VAL A 185 1.86 5.75 -0.38
CA VAL A 185 1.82 5.37 -1.80
C VAL A 185 1.31 3.94 -1.97
N GLN A 186 1.72 2.99 -1.13
CA GLN A 186 1.21 1.63 -1.17
C GLN A 186 -0.30 1.54 -0.92
N SER A 187 -0.83 2.31 0.03
CA SER A 187 -2.28 2.32 0.33
C SER A 187 -3.11 2.76 -0.88
N ARG A 188 -2.59 3.71 -1.68
CA ARG A 188 -3.22 4.15 -2.92
C ARG A 188 -3.32 3.06 -3.98
N SER A 189 -2.33 2.17 -4.07
CA SER A 189 -2.35 1.03 -5.01
C SER A 189 -3.52 0.08 -4.79
N MET A 190 -4.05 -0.01 -3.56
CA MET A 190 -5.17 -0.89 -3.21
C MET A 190 -6.54 -0.36 -3.63
N LYS A 191 -6.62 0.85 -4.21
CA LYS A 191 -7.86 1.51 -4.65
C LYS A 191 -8.92 1.66 -3.53
N MET A 192 -8.48 1.70 -2.28
CA MET A 192 -9.30 2.00 -1.10
C MET A 192 -9.03 3.43 -0.66
N THR A 193 -9.49 4.39 -1.47
CA THR A 193 -9.15 5.82 -1.32
C THR A 193 -9.57 6.41 0.02
N GLU A 194 -10.48 5.75 0.74
CA GLU A 194 -10.93 6.15 2.07
C GLU A 194 -9.89 5.94 3.18
N ILE A 195 -8.90 5.07 2.98
CA ILE A 195 -7.90 4.71 3.99
C ILE A 195 -6.52 5.13 3.49
N SER A 196 -6.16 6.39 3.71
CA SER A 196 -4.87 6.96 3.29
C SER A 196 -3.69 6.49 4.15
N THR A 197 -3.97 6.02 5.37
CA THR A 197 -3.03 5.65 6.45
C THR A 197 -2.32 6.80 7.18
N ALA A 198 -2.60 8.05 6.82
CA ALA A 198 -1.99 9.24 7.45
C ALA A 198 -2.90 10.48 7.41
N MET A 199 -3.31 10.89 6.20
CA MET A 199 -4.01 12.16 5.97
C MET A 199 -5.51 12.06 6.30
N ALA A 200 -5.97 12.81 7.30
CA ALA A 200 -7.33 12.70 7.83
C ALA A 200 -8.35 13.71 7.29
N THR A 201 -7.91 14.88 6.80
CA THR A 201 -8.81 15.99 6.44
C THR A 201 -9.88 15.58 5.43
N ALA A 202 -9.48 14.93 4.33
CA ALA A 202 -10.42 14.47 3.31
C ALA A 202 -11.39 13.42 3.88
N ALA A 203 -10.92 12.50 4.72
CA ALA A 203 -11.77 11.49 5.33
C ALA A 203 -12.83 12.09 6.29
N TRP A 204 -12.47 13.12 7.07
CA TRP A 204 -13.41 13.87 7.90
C TRP A 204 -14.50 14.54 7.07
N VAL A 205 -14.10 15.29 6.04
CA VAL A 205 -15.03 16.01 5.17
C VAL A 205 -15.94 15.02 4.44
N ASP A 206 -15.37 14.02 3.77
CA ASP A 206 -16.10 13.00 3.01
C ASP A 206 -17.04 12.16 3.89
N LEU A 207 -16.74 12.02 5.18
CA LEU A 207 -17.63 11.35 6.13
C LEU A 207 -18.85 12.23 6.45
N ILE A 208 -18.63 13.50 6.77
CA ILE A 208 -19.69 14.42 7.21
C ILE A 208 -20.66 14.73 6.05
N ILE A 209 -20.15 14.85 4.82
CA ILE A 209 -20.97 15.16 3.64
C ILE A 209 -21.55 13.91 2.95
N ASP A 210 -21.30 12.70 3.46
CA ASP A 210 -21.76 11.47 2.81
C ASP A 210 -23.30 11.45 2.74
N PRO A 211 -23.93 11.45 1.55
CA PRO A 211 -25.39 11.45 1.43
C PRO A 211 -26.02 10.17 1.99
N LYS A 212 -25.23 9.11 2.14
CA LYS A 212 -25.60 7.81 2.72
C LYS A 212 -24.99 7.62 4.11
N LEU A 213 -24.73 8.70 4.85
CA LEU A 213 -24.14 8.66 6.19
C LEU A 213 -24.94 7.76 7.15
N PHE A 214 -26.27 7.89 7.15
CA PHE A 214 -27.18 7.14 8.03
C PHE A 214 -27.71 5.84 7.44
N HIS A 215 -27.33 5.47 6.21
CA HIS A 215 -27.74 4.18 5.63
C HIS A 215 -27.04 3.01 6.32
N VAL A 216 -27.76 1.92 6.58
CA VAL A 216 -27.20 0.74 7.28
C VAL A 216 -25.97 0.17 6.56
N ARG A 217 -26.03 0.04 5.23
CA ARG A 217 -24.94 -0.51 4.41
C ARG A 217 -24.26 0.58 3.58
N ASN A 218 -23.10 1.04 4.05
CA ASN A 218 -22.23 1.95 3.32
C ASN A 218 -20.76 1.60 3.64
N ARG A 219 -20.10 0.87 2.73
CA ARG A 219 -18.72 0.39 2.93
C ARG A 219 -17.71 1.54 2.91
N PRO A 220 -17.74 2.50 1.96
CA PRO A 220 -16.89 3.69 2.00
C PRO A 220 -16.97 4.47 3.32
N ARG A 221 -18.18 4.79 3.80
CA ARG A 221 -18.38 5.46 5.09
C ARG A 221 -17.75 4.66 6.24
N THR A 222 -17.98 3.34 6.26
CA THR A 222 -17.43 2.47 7.31
C THR A 222 -15.90 2.48 7.29
N ARG A 223 -15.27 2.45 6.11
CA ARG A 223 -13.80 2.58 5.98
C ARG A 223 -13.29 3.92 6.52
N ARG A 224 -13.95 5.03 6.21
CA ARG A 224 -13.58 6.37 6.74
C ARG A 224 -13.67 6.42 8.26
N ILE A 225 -14.77 5.91 8.84
CA ILE A 225 -14.95 5.84 10.30
C ILE A 225 -13.83 5.00 10.93
N MET A 226 -13.57 3.80 10.40
CA MET A 226 -12.51 2.93 10.93
C MET A 226 -11.13 3.57 10.82
N PHE A 227 -10.83 4.23 9.71
CA PHE A 227 -9.58 4.98 9.52
C PHE A 227 -9.43 6.12 10.54
N LEU A 228 -10.45 6.95 10.73
CA LEU A 228 -10.43 8.07 11.69
C LEU A 228 -10.31 7.59 13.13
N LEU A 229 -11.06 6.55 13.51
CA LEU A 229 -10.99 5.96 14.85
C LEU A 229 -9.64 5.29 15.10
N ALA A 230 -9.07 4.60 14.11
CA ALA A 230 -7.75 4.00 14.23
C ALA A 230 -6.67 5.06 14.39
N LEU A 231 -6.71 6.14 13.59
CA LEU A 231 -5.76 7.24 13.72
C LEU A 231 -5.85 7.88 15.11
N ALA A 232 -7.06 8.22 15.57
CA ALA A 232 -7.28 8.82 16.88
C ALA A 232 -6.87 7.88 18.03
N GLY A 233 -7.26 6.60 17.96
CA GLY A 233 -6.89 5.59 18.96
C GLY A 233 -5.39 5.35 19.01
N GLY A 234 -4.74 5.31 17.86
CA GLY A 234 -3.28 5.22 17.75
C GLY A 234 -2.59 6.42 18.37
N SER A 235 -3.05 7.64 18.05
CA SER A 235 -2.49 8.85 18.65
C SER A 235 -2.68 8.91 20.17
N LEU A 236 -3.84 8.50 20.68
CA LEU A 236 -4.09 8.44 22.13
C LEU A 236 -3.18 7.42 22.83
N LEU A 237 -3.03 6.23 22.26
CA LEU A 237 -2.11 5.22 22.81
C LEU A 237 -0.66 5.72 22.76
N GLY A 238 -0.24 6.30 21.63
CA GLY A 238 1.11 6.85 21.46
C GLY A 238 1.42 7.95 22.47
N ALA A 239 0.50 8.89 22.67
CA ALA A 239 0.63 9.93 23.68
C ALA A 239 0.67 9.36 25.12
N GLY A 240 -0.12 8.33 25.41
CA GLY A 240 -0.11 7.65 26.71
C GLY A 240 1.21 6.93 26.99
N VAL A 241 1.75 6.20 26.01
CA VAL A 241 3.06 5.54 26.10
C VAL A 241 4.17 6.59 26.21
N TYR A 242 4.12 7.64 25.41
CA TYR A 242 5.07 8.76 25.47
C TYR A 242 5.15 9.35 26.89
N ARG A 243 4.00 9.61 27.50
CA ARG A 243 3.91 10.16 28.86
C ARG A 243 4.47 9.24 29.94
N THR A 244 4.42 7.92 29.75
CA THR A 244 4.72 6.93 30.81
C THR A 244 6.08 6.25 30.67
N VAL A 245 6.50 5.95 29.44
CA VAL A 245 7.72 5.18 29.14
C VAL A 245 8.66 5.93 28.18
N GLY A 246 8.16 6.94 27.47
CA GLY A 246 8.94 7.78 26.54
C GLY A 246 8.74 7.42 25.06
N SER A 247 9.28 8.26 24.18
CA SER A 247 9.10 8.16 22.72
C SER A 247 9.76 6.93 22.11
N ALA A 248 10.94 6.53 22.59
CA ALA A 248 11.62 5.34 22.07
C ALA A 248 10.74 4.08 22.14
N ALA A 249 10.00 3.91 23.25
CA ALA A 249 9.06 2.82 23.44
C ALA A 249 7.84 2.94 22.51
N ALA A 250 7.29 4.14 22.33
CA ALA A 250 6.17 4.37 21.41
C ALA A 250 6.56 4.09 19.94
N ILE A 251 7.74 4.53 19.50
CA ILE A 251 8.28 4.23 18.16
C ILE A 251 8.48 2.72 18.00
N LEU A 252 9.01 2.05 19.02
CA LEU A 252 9.21 0.59 18.99
C LEU A 252 7.88 -0.17 18.84
N ILE A 253 6.84 0.23 19.56
CA ILE A 253 5.49 -0.36 19.41
C ILE A 253 4.97 -0.15 17.98
N SER A 254 5.14 1.05 17.43
CA SER A 254 4.78 1.33 16.03
C SER A 254 5.57 0.44 15.05
N ALA A 255 6.88 0.29 15.25
CA ALA A 255 7.75 -0.55 14.43
C ALA A 255 7.33 -2.03 14.46
N ALA A 256 7.11 -2.58 15.67
CA ALA A 256 6.66 -3.95 15.85
C ALA A 256 5.29 -4.19 15.20
N GLY A 257 4.38 -3.24 15.36
CA GLY A 257 3.06 -3.27 14.73
C GLY A 257 3.10 -3.27 13.20
N LYS A 258 3.90 -2.38 12.61
CA LYS A 258 4.12 -2.34 11.15
C LYS A 258 4.78 -3.62 10.64
N PHE A 259 5.71 -4.20 11.41
CA PHE A 259 6.34 -5.48 11.07
C PHE A 259 5.35 -6.64 11.09
N VAL A 260 4.43 -6.68 12.05
CA VAL A 260 3.32 -7.65 12.06
C VAL A 260 2.48 -7.50 10.79
N VAL A 261 2.13 -6.27 10.39
CA VAL A 261 1.40 -6.06 9.12
C VAL A 261 2.23 -6.50 7.91
N ALA A 262 3.55 -6.26 7.90
CA ALA A 262 4.43 -6.78 6.85
C ALA A 262 4.29 -8.30 6.74
N ILE A 263 4.29 -9.04 7.85
CA ILE A 263 4.08 -10.50 7.85
C ILE A 263 2.68 -10.85 7.33
N MET A 264 1.64 -10.11 7.71
CA MET A 264 0.26 -10.35 7.25
C MET A 264 0.13 -10.32 5.73
N TYR A 265 0.89 -9.45 5.04
CA TYR A 265 0.87 -9.37 3.57
C TYR A 265 1.26 -10.69 2.87
N LEU A 266 2.00 -11.59 3.52
CA LEU A 266 2.32 -12.91 2.96
C LEU A 266 1.08 -13.81 2.82
N PHE A 267 0.06 -13.59 3.64
CA PHE A 267 -1.16 -14.40 3.71
C PHE A 267 -2.34 -13.80 2.92
N ASN A 268 -2.14 -12.64 2.30
CA ASN A 268 -3.16 -12.01 1.48
C ASN A 268 -3.60 -12.91 0.31
N SER A 269 -4.86 -12.83 -0.10
CA SER A 269 -5.35 -13.61 -1.26
C SER A 269 -4.97 -12.95 -2.60
N ALA A 270 -4.74 -13.77 -3.62
CA ALA A 270 -4.39 -13.31 -4.95
C ALA A 270 -5.61 -12.86 -5.77
N ASP A 271 -5.40 -11.88 -6.64
CA ASP A 271 -6.37 -11.38 -7.61
C ASP A 271 -6.41 -12.33 -8.84
N ARG A 272 -6.90 -13.56 -8.64
CA ARG A 272 -7.04 -14.53 -9.74
C ARG A 272 -8.29 -14.19 -10.58
N PRO A 273 -8.21 -14.16 -11.91
CA PRO A 273 -9.40 -14.08 -12.74
C PRO A 273 -10.26 -15.32 -12.48
N LYS A 274 -11.57 -15.14 -12.27
CA LYS A 274 -12.53 -16.26 -12.26
C LYS A 274 -12.33 -17.06 -13.54
N LYS A 275 -12.04 -18.36 -13.45
CA LYS A 275 -12.23 -19.25 -14.59
C LYS A 275 -13.69 -19.11 -15.01
N THR A 276 -13.93 -18.54 -16.18
CA THR A 276 -15.22 -18.69 -16.85
C THR A 276 -15.29 -20.17 -17.20
N ASP A 277 -16.19 -20.91 -16.57
CA ASP A 277 -16.49 -22.29 -16.93
C ASP A 277 -17.15 -22.26 -18.32
N ALA A 278 -16.30 -22.25 -19.35
CA ALA A 278 -16.71 -22.51 -20.72
C ALA A 278 -16.82 -24.04 -20.87
N GLY A 279 -17.99 -24.58 -20.58
CA GLY A 279 -18.22 -26.01 -20.74
C GLY A 279 -19.42 -26.56 -19.98
N ASP A 280 -20.59 -25.93 -20.13
CA ASP A 280 -21.86 -26.63 -19.93
C ASP A 280 -22.89 -25.96 -20.85
N ASN A 281 -22.90 -26.43 -22.11
CA ASN A 281 -24.01 -26.36 -23.05
C ASN A 281 -23.58 -27.21 -24.26
N CYS A 282 -23.70 -28.52 -24.11
CA CYS A 282 -23.86 -29.44 -25.23
C CYS A 282 -25.10 -30.28 -24.95
#